data_AF-A0A358J148-F1
#
_entry.id   AF-A0A358J148-F1
#
_cell.length_a   1.000
_cell.length_b   1.000
_cell.length_c   1.000
_cell.angle_alpha   90.00
_cell.angle_beta   90.00
_cell.angle_gamma   90.00
#
_symmetry.space_group_name_H-M   'P 1'
#
loop_
_entity.id
_entity.type
_entity.pdbx_description
1 polymer ?
#
loop_
_entity_poly.entity_id
_entity_poly.type
_entity_poly.pdbx_seq_one_letter_code
_entity_poly.pdbx_strand_id
1 'polypeptide(L)'
;VEEAARLLQRMGCETRIFDPSDLPLPGAPGDDEHPAVRELREHAFWSEGMVWCSPERHGQVSGVMKLQIDHLPLSLGGMRPTQGRTLAVMQVSGGSQSFNTVNTLRLLGRWMRMVTIPNQSSVAKAFQEFDEAGRMKPSAYYERIVDVMEELVRFTILVRPHAVQLVDRYSERKAAGVPVDAASDLSSIAIVLAAR
;
A
#
# COMPACT_ATOMS: atom_id res chain seq x y z
N VAL A 1 -0.03 2.66 13.55
CA VAL A 1 0.63 3.29 12.36
C VAL A 1 1.89 4.05 12.72
N GLU A 2 1.93 4.81 13.81
CA GLU A 2 3.11 5.60 14.17
C GLU A 2 4.39 4.80 14.43
N GLU A 3 4.30 3.61 15.05
CA GLU A 3 5.50 2.77 15.24
C GLU A 3 6.11 2.32 13.90
N ALA A 4 5.25 2.01 12.90
CA ALA A 4 5.69 1.70 11.55
C ALA A 4 6.40 2.92 10.92
N ALA A 5 5.85 4.13 11.09
CA ALA A 5 6.49 5.35 10.60
C ALA A 5 7.87 5.60 11.26
N ARG A 6 7.99 5.42 12.59
CA ARG A 6 9.26 5.54 13.31
C ARG A 6 10.32 4.55 12.79
N LEU A 7 9.91 3.31 12.54
CA LEU A 7 10.78 2.28 11.96
C LEU A 7 11.23 2.64 10.55
N LEU A 8 10.31 3.06 9.67
CA LEU A 8 10.63 3.50 8.32
C LEU A 8 11.58 4.70 8.31
N GLN A 9 11.33 5.71 9.15
CA GLN A 9 12.23 6.85 9.33
C GLN A 9 13.63 6.40 9.78
N ARG A 10 13.70 5.46 10.73
CA ARG A 10 14.97 4.88 11.17
C ARG A 10 15.70 4.12 10.07
N MET A 11 14.97 3.56 9.12
CA MET A 11 15.48 2.90 7.92
C MET A 11 15.78 3.87 6.77
N GLY A 12 15.61 5.18 6.97
CA GLY A 12 15.96 6.23 6.00
C GLY A 12 14.83 6.67 5.07
N CYS A 13 13.57 6.31 5.36
CA CYS A 13 12.43 6.75 4.57
C CYS A 13 11.85 8.09 5.04
N GLU A 14 11.36 8.90 4.11
CA GLU A 14 10.40 9.97 4.42
C GLU A 14 9.01 9.34 4.58
N THR A 15 8.22 9.81 5.54
CA THR A 15 6.90 9.26 5.85
C THR A 15 5.86 10.35 6.00
N ARG A 16 4.67 10.14 5.45
CA ARG A 16 3.47 10.96 5.70
C ARG A 16 2.34 10.08 6.23
N ILE A 17 1.66 10.53 7.29
CA ILE A 17 0.49 9.85 7.85
C ILE A 17 -0.70 10.74 7.55
N PHE A 18 -1.65 10.24 6.76
CA PHE A 18 -2.89 10.94 6.46
C PHE A 18 -3.85 10.89 7.65
N ASP A 19 -4.43 12.03 8.03
CA ASP A 19 -5.50 12.13 9.03
C ASP A 19 -6.87 12.07 8.31
N PRO A 20 -7.69 11.02 8.49
CA PRO A 20 -8.95 10.87 7.81
C PRO A 20 -10.15 11.49 8.55
N SER A 21 -9.93 12.34 9.56
CA SER A 21 -10.98 12.82 10.47
C SER A 21 -12.10 13.64 9.80
N ASP A 22 -11.79 14.33 8.71
CA ASP A 22 -12.72 15.16 7.93
C ASP A 22 -13.01 14.60 6.52
N LEU A 23 -12.59 13.36 6.24
CA LEU A 23 -12.76 12.74 4.92
C LEU A 23 -14.25 12.47 4.61
N PRO A 24 -14.84 13.04 3.52
CA PRO A 24 -16.25 12.88 3.20
C PRO A 24 -16.54 11.49 2.61
N LEU A 25 -17.83 11.10 2.59
CA LEU A 25 -18.25 9.88 1.89
C LEU A 25 -18.11 10.03 0.36
N PRO A 26 -17.71 8.98 -0.38
CA PRO A 26 -17.62 9.03 -1.83
C PRO A 26 -19.00 9.23 -2.45
N GLY A 27 -19.11 10.11 -3.44
CA GLY A 27 -20.35 10.52 -4.09
C GLY A 27 -21.14 11.60 -3.33
N ALA A 28 -20.65 12.09 -2.19
CA ALA A 28 -21.25 13.28 -1.56
C ALA A 28 -21.04 14.51 -2.46
N PRO A 29 -21.97 15.49 -2.48
CA PRO A 29 -21.81 16.70 -3.30
C PRO A 29 -20.49 17.42 -3.00
N GLY A 30 -19.63 17.56 -4.01
CA GLY A 30 -18.36 18.26 -3.92
C GLY A 30 -17.23 17.47 -3.22
N ASP A 31 -17.38 16.17 -3.03
CA ASP A 31 -16.36 15.32 -2.39
C ASP A 31 -15.01 15.37 -3.11
N ASP A 32 -14.99 15.34 -4.45
CA ASP A 32 -13.78 15.39 -5.26
C ASP A 32 -12.95 16.66 -5.03
N GLU A 33 -13.60 17.75 -4.65
CA GLU A 33 -12.97 19.05 -4.38
C GLU A 33 -12.66 19.28 -2.89
N HIS A 34 -13.03 18.32 -2.04
CA HIS A 34 -12.81 18.42 -0.60
C HIS A 34 -11.31 18.42 -0.28
N PRO A 35 -10.82 19.32 0.62
CA PRO A 35 -9.40 19.41 0.97
C PRO A 35 -8.78 18.08 1.38
N ALA A 36 -9.44 17.31 2.26
CA ALA A 36 -8.99 15.98 2.68
C ALA A 36 -8.84 14.97 1.53
N VAL A 37 -9.73 15.02 0.54
CA VAL A 37 -9.67 14.13 -0.64
C VAL A 37 -8.47 14.52 -1.52
N ARG A 38 -8.24 15.82 -1.71
CA ARG A 38 -7.06 16.33 -2.43
C ARG A 38 -5.77 15.95 -1.73
N GLU A 39 -5.66 16.17 -0.43
CA GLU A 39 -4.48 15.82 0.37
C GLU A 39 -4.18 14.31 0.31
N LEU A 40 -5.19 13.46 0.47
CA LEU A 40 -5.05 12.01 0.36
C LEU A 40 -4.51 11.60 -1.02
N ARG A 41 -5.05 12.19 -2.10
CA ARG A 41 -4.60 11.93 -3.47
C ARG A 41 -3.18 12.43 -3.69
N GLU A 42 -2.82 13.60 -3.17
CA GLU A 42 -1.45 14.13 -3.21
C GLU A 42 -0.46 13.22 -2.48
N HIS A 43 -0.84 12.68 -1.31
CA HIS A 43 -0.03 11.69 -0.60
C HIS A 43 0.15 10.43 -1.43
N ALA A 44 -0.91 9.94 -2.09
CA ALA A 44 -0.82 8.78 -2.95
C ALA A 44 0.11 9.03 -4.15
N PHE A 45 -0.01 10.18 -4.82
CA PHE A 45 0.87 10.57 -5.91
C PHE A 45 2.33 10.68 -5.48
N TRP A 46 2.59 11.29 -4.33
CA TRP A 46 3.92 11.46 -3.76
C TRP A 46 4.57 10.13 -3.34
N SER A 47 3.78 9.16 -2.87
CA SER A 47 4.31 7.92 -2.30
C SER A 47 5.01 7.03 -3.34
N GLU A 48 6.04 6.30 -2.90
CA GLU A 48 6.64 5.17 -3.64
C GLU A 48 6.15 3.81 -3.09
N GLY A 49 5.70 3.81 -1.84
CA GLY A 49 5.12 2.67 -1.13
C GLY A 49 4.17 3.14 -0.04
N MET A 50 3.24 2.27 0.36
CA MET A 50 2.22 2.57 1.37
C MET A 50 2.18 1.52 2.48
N VAL A 51 1.72 1.93 3.67
CA VAL A 51 1.34 1.03 4.76
C VAL A 51 -0.14 1.25 5.05
N TRP A 52 -0.95 0.20 4.93
CA TRP A 52 -2.37 0.25 5.32
C TRP A 52 -2.57 -0.53 6.61
N CYS A 53 -3.08 0.15 7.64
CA CYS A 53 -3.32 -0.45 8.94
C CYS A 53 -4.77 -0.16 9.35
N SER A 54 -5.58 -1.21 9.48
CA SER A 54 -6.97 -1.07 9.92
C SER A 54 -7.21 -1.88 11.19
N PRO A 55 -8.02 -1.37 12.13
CA PRO A 55 -8.60 -2.25 13.14
C PRO A 55 -9.55 -3.24 12.47
N GLU A 56 -9.75 -4.38 13.12
CA GLU A 56 -10.82 -5.30 12.80
C GLU A 56 -12.09 -4.91 13.57
N ARG A 57 -13.11 -4.44 12.84
CA ARG A 57 -14.40 -4.03 13.39
C ARG A 57 -15.48 -4.98 12.89
N HIS A 58 -16.20 -5.63 13.81
CA HIS A 58 -17.18 -6.67 13.47
C HIS A 58 -16.62 -7.76 12.52
N GLY A 59 -15.34 -8.14 12.74
CA GLY A 59 -14.67 -9.16 11.94
C GLY A 59 -14.24 -8.72 10.54
N GLN A 60 -14.29 -7.42 10.23
CA GLN A 60 -14.02 -6.86 8.90
C GLN A 60 -13.11 -5.63 8.96
N VAL A 61 -12.62 -5.22 7.78
CA VAL A 61 -11.92 -3.93 7.60
C VAL A 61 -12.81 -2.78 8.06
N SER A 62 -12.23 -1.76 8.67
CA SER A 62 -12.98 -0.59 9.14
C SER A 62 -13.54 0.21 7.96
N GLY A 63 -14.72 0.82 8.18
CA GLY A 63 -15.32 1.74 7.21
C GLY A 63 -14.39 2.92 6.89
N VAL A 64 -13.65 3.43 7.88
CA VAL A 64 -12.69 4.54 7.70
C VAL A 64 -11.50 4.15 6.82
N MET A 65 -10.97 2.93 6.95
CA MET A 65 -9.91 2.47 6.05
C MET A 65 -10.44 2.29 4.63
N LYS A 66 -11.63 1.72 4.48
CA LYS A 66 -12.26 1.52 3.17
C LYS A 66 -12.58 2.86 2.50
N LEU A 67 -13.05 3.83 3.27
CA LEU A 67 -13.33 5.20 2.86
C LEU A 67 -12.12 5.87 2.20
N GLN A 68 -10.93 5.75 2.81
CA GLN A 68 -9.69 6.25 2.23
C GLN A 68 -9.36 5.58 0.89
N ILE A 69 -9.46 4.25 0.82
CA ILE A 69 -9.15 3.51 -0.42
C ILE A 69 -10.14 3.87 -1.54
N ASP A 70 -11.42 4.11 -1.21
CA ASP A 70 -12.45 4.47 -2.19
C ASP A 70 -12.22 5.84 -2.84
N HIS A 71 -11.49 6.74 -2.16
CA HIS A 71 -11.10 8.04 -2.70
C HIS A 71 -9.86 8.01 -3.60
N LEU A 72 -9.20 6.85 -3.73
CA LEU A 72 -8.04 6.65 -4.58
C LEU A 72 -8.47 6.06 -5.93
N PRO A 73 -8.50 6.85 -7.02
CA PRO A 73 -8.88 6.33 -8.33
C PRO A 73 -7.77 5.48 -8.96
N LEU A 74 -8.12 4.56 -9.86
CA LEU A 74 -7.13 3.83 -10.67
C LEU A 74 -6.45 4.72 -11.73
N SER A 75 -7.13 5.79 -12.15
CA SER A 75 -6.64 6.79 -13.10
C SER A 75 -7.30 8.13 -12.82
N LEU A 76 -6.53 9.21 -12.77
CA LEU A 76 -7.00 10.58 -12.65
C LEU A 76 -6.18 11.46 -13.60
N GLY A 77 -6.82 11.99 -14.65
CA GLY A 77 -6.11 12.78 -15.66
C GLY A 77 -4.96 12.04 -16.37
N GLY A 78 -5.07 10.71 -16.51
CA GLY A 78 -4.01 9.86 -17.08
C GLY A 78 -2.92 9.45 -16.08
N MET A 79 -2.89 10.03 -14.88
CA MET A 79 -1.97 9.63 -13.81
C MET A 79 -2.57 8.50 -12.97
N ARG A 80 -1.71 7.61 -12.46
CA ARG A 80 -2.10 6.41 -11.72
C ARG A 80 -1.53 6.48 -10.30
N PRO A 81 -2.31 6.87 -9.27
CA PRO A 81 -1.79 7.22 -7.95
C PRO A 81 -1.32 6.03 -7.12
N THR A 82 -1.71 4.80 -7.47
CA THR A 82 -1.39 3.59 -6.68
C THR A 82 -0.66 2.52 -7.48
N GLN A 83 -0.87 2.49 -8.81
CA GLN A 83 -0.36 1.43 -9.66
C GLN A 83 1.17 1.33 -9.62
N GLY A 84 1.70 0.12 -9.44
CA GLY A 84 3.14 -0.16 -9.43
C GLY A 84 3.86 0.22 -8.13
N ARG A 85 3.18 0.85 -7.17
CA ARG A 85 3.73 1.17 -5.84
C ARG A 85 3.68 -0.05 -4.92
N THR A 86 4.57 -0.13 -3.95
CA THR A 86 4.60 -1.21 -2.96
C THR A 86 3.55 -0.99 -1.86
N LEU A 87 3.09 -2.07 -1.24
CA LEU A 87 2.11 -2.02 -0.15
C LEU A 87 2.45 -3.02 0.95
N ALA A 88 2.50 -2.56 2.19
CA ALA A 88 2.42 -3.41 3.39
C ALA A 88 1.03 -3.30 4.03
N VAL A 89 0.49 -4.44 4.46
CA VAL A 89 -0.82 -4.51 5.13
C VAL A 89 -0.67 -4.94 6.58
N MET A 90 -1.40 -4.26 7.47
CA MET A 90 -1.37 -4.46 8.91
C MET A 90 -2.78 -4.44 9.48
N GLN A 91 -3.01 -5.15 10.58
CA GLN A 91 -4.23 -5.00 11.38
C GLN A 91 -3.95 -5.03 12.88
N VAL A 92 -4.92 -4.53 13.63
CA VAL A 92 -5.04 -4.72 15.08
C VAL A 92 -6.42 -5.28 15.42
N SER A 93 -6.52 -6.12 16.46
CA SER A 93 -7.80 -6.58 17.00
C SER A 93 -7.83 -6.43 18.53
N GLY A 94 -9.04 -6.25 19.08
CA GLY A 94 -9.25 -6.30 20.53
C GLY A 94 -9.36 -7.73 21.09
N GLY A 95 -9.49 -8.74 20.23
CA GLY A 95 -9.71 -10.13 20.61
C GLY A 95 -8.52 -11.03 20.28
N SER A 96 -8.79 -12.33 20.11
CA SER A 96 -7.82 -13.30 19.59
C SER A 96 -7.31 -12.90 18.21
N GLN A 97 -6.18 -13.49 17.82
CA GLN A 97 -5.58 -13.23 16.51
C GLN A 97 -6.55 -13.57 15.38
N SER A 98 -6.59 -12.70 14.38
CA SER A 98 -7.41 -12.81 13.18
C SER A 98 -6.61 -12.30 11.99
N PHE A 99 -7.04 -12.63 10.78
CA PHE A 99 -6.43 -12.18 9.54
C PHE A 99 -7.45 -11.61 8.54
N ASN A 100 -8.71 -11.47 8.94
CA ASN A 100 -9.78 -11.05 8.03
C ASN A 100 -9.48 -9.69 7.40
N THR A 101 -9.02 -8.74 8.22
CA THR A 101 -8.73 -7.38 7.77
C THR A 101 -7.54 -7.33 6.82
N VAL A 102 -6.41 -7.94 7.17
CA VAL A 102 -5.23 -7.96 6.27
C VAL A 102 -5.48 -8.73 4.98
N ASN A 103 -6.30 -9.79 5.01
CA ASN A 103 -6.71 -10.52 3.81
C ASN A 103 -7.52 -9.62 2.86
N THR A 104 -8.49 -8.87 3.39
CA THR A 104 -9.26 -7.90 2.62
C THR A 104 -8.37 -6.78 2.08
N LEU A 105 -7.47 -6.22 2.89
CA LEU A 105 -6.52 -5.19 2.46
C LEU A 105 -5.59 -5.70 1.34
N ARG A 106 -5.16 -6.96 1.40
CA ARG A 106 -4.35 -7.58 0.34
C ARG A 106 -5.12 -7.68 -0.98
N LEU A 107 -6.39 -8.07 -0.94
CA LEU A 107 -7.27 -8.08 -2.12
C LEU A 107 -7.50 -6.67 -2.68
N LEU A 108 -7.65 -5.67 -1.80
CA LEU A 108 -7.76 -4.26 -2.19
C LEU A 108 -6.46 -3.77 -2.83
N GLY A 109 -5.28 -4.09 -2.26
CA GLY A 109 -3.98 -3.76 -2.85
C GLY A 109 -3.80 -4.33 -4.26
N ARG A 110 -4.23 -5.58 -4.48
CA ARG A 110 -4.30 -6.18 -5.82
C ARG A 110 -5.22 -5.39 -6.75
N TRP A 111 -6.42 -5.01 -6.28
CA TRP A 111 -7.36 -4.20 -7.08
C TRP A 111 -6.75 -2.85 -7.48
N MET A 112 -6.03 -2.22 -6.55
CA MET A 112 -5.27 -0.99 -6.74
C MET A 112 -3.98 -1.16 -7.54
N ARG A 113 -3.72 -2.38 -8.05
CA ARG A 113 -2.54 -2.72 -8.87
C ARG A 113 -1.22 -2.40 -8.18
N MET A 114 -1.18 -2.57 -6.86
CA MET A 114 0.01 -2.40 -6.03
C MET A 114 0.79 -3.71 -5.90
N VAL A 115 2.08 -3.60 -5.61
CA VAL A 115 2.95 -4.72 -5.24
C VAL A 115 2.83 -4.95 -3.74
N THR A 116 1.84 -5.72 -3.32
CA THR A 116 1.64 -6.03 -1.90
C THR A 116 2.68 -7.04 -1.44
N ILE A 117 3.55 -6.65 -0.51
CA ILE A 117 4.65 -7.50 -0.03
C ILE A 117 4.12 -8.77 0.67
N PRO A 118 4.87 -9.88 0.67
CA PRO A 118 4.45 -11.13 1.30
C PRO A 118 4.15 -11.00 2.80
N ASN A 119 5.03 -10.34 3.55
CA ASN A 119 4.92 -10.25 5.00
C ASN A 119 3.81 -9.28 5.43
N GLN A 120 3.23 -9.53 6.59
CA GLN A 120 2.12 -8.74 7.15
C GLN A 120 2.08 -8.82 8.68
N SER A 121 1.46 -7.84 9.32
CA SER A 121 1.29 -7.79 10.78
C SER A 121 -0.18 -7.90 11.20
N SER A 122 -0.44 -8.72 12.23
CA SER A 122 -1.73 -8.81 12.89
C SER A 122 -1.52 -8.91 14.40
N VAL A 123 -1.79 -7.80 15.10
CA VAL A 123 -1.61 -7.68 16.55
C VAL A 123 -2.93 -8.03 17.25
N ALA A 124 -2.93 -9.16 17.98
CA ALA A 124 -4.07 -9.58 18.79
C ALA A 124 -4.09 -8.85 20.13
N LYS A 125 -5.27 -8.73 20.76
CA LYS A 125 -5.47 -8.06 22.05
C LYS A 125 -4.65 -6.77 22.17
N ALA A 126 -4.69 -5.92 21.13
CA ALA A 126 -3.75 -4.81 20.96
C ALA A 126 -3.67 -3.89 22.18
N PHE A 127 -4.75 -3.75 22.97
CA PHE A 127 -4.75 -3.01 24.23
C PHE A 127 -3.72 -3.50 25.27
N GLN A 128 -3.20 -4.72 25.16
CA GLN A 128 -2.14 -5.26 26.04
C GLN A 128 -0.73 -4.90 25.54
N GLU A 129 -0.60 -4.62 24.25
CA GLU A 129 0.68 -4.44 23.55
C GLU A 129 1.18 -3.00 23.54
N PHE A 130 0.35 -2.04 23.97
CA PHE A 130 0.73 -0.63 24.09
C PHE A 130 0.81 -0.21 25.55
N ASP A 131 1.75 0.69 25.87
CA ASP A 131 1.87 1.32 27.18
C ASP A 131 1.02 2.59 27.30
N GLU A 132 1.07 3.26 28.46
CA GLU A 132 0.30 4.47 28.75
C GLU A 132 0.70 5.67 27.87
N ALA A 133 1.91 5.66 27.31
CA ALA A 133 2.40 6.68 26.39
C ALA A 133 2.05 6.37 24.92
N GLY A 134 1.28 5.30 24.66
CA GLY A 134 0.91 4.87 23.32
C GLY A 134 2.07 4.24 22.54
N ARG A 135 3.13 3.80 23.24
CA ARG A 135 4.27 3.10 22.63
C ARG A 135 4.04 1.60 22.67
N MET A 136 4.41 0.91 21.59
CA MET A 136 4.31 -0.54 21.56
C MET A 136 5.42 -1.17 22.41
N LYS A 137 5.05 -2.11 23.27
CA LYS A 137 5.96 -2.86 24.14
C LYS A 137 6.83 -3.82 23.31
N PRO A 138 8.02 -4.19 23.78
CA PRO A 138 8.79 -5.28 23.18
C PRO A 138 8.00 -6.59 23.19
N SER A 139 7.71 -7.14 22.02
CA SER A 139 7.01 -8.40 21.85
C SER A 139 7.26 -8.97 20.45
N ALA A 140 6.90 -10.24 20.24
CA ALA A 140 6.94 -10.86 18.91
C ALA A 140 6.08 -10.10 17.88
N TYR A 141 5.05 -9.36 18.32
CA TYR A 141 4.29 -8.49 17.44
C TYR A 141 5.09 -7.28 16.99
N TYR A 142 5.88 -6.67 17.89
CA TYR A 142 6.76 -5.55 17.53
C TYR A 142 7.85 -6.01 16.55
N GLU A 143 8.51 -7.14 16.83
CA GLU A 143 9.49 -7.76 15.93
C GLU A 143 8.91 -8.01 14.54
N ARG A 144 7.67 -8.52 14.46
CA ARG A 144 6.98 -8.67 13.18
C ARG A 144 6.78 -7.34 12.45
N ILE A 145 6.47 -6.24 13.15
CA ILE A 145 6.34 -4.93 12.51
C ILE A 145 7.70 -4.47 11.96
N VAL A 146 8.81 -4.74 12.67
CA VAL A 146 10.16 -4.49 12.18
C VAL A 146 10.40 -5.24 10.87
N ASP A 147 10.12 -6.54 10.83
CA ASP A 147 10.30 -7.36 9.61
C ASP A 147 9.48 -6.83 8.42
N VAL A 148 8.22 -6.45 8.67
CA VAL A 148 7.31 -5.95 7.62
C VAL A 148 7.80 -4.60 7.08
N MET A 149 8.28 -3.71 7.94
CA MET A 149 8.84 -2.42 7.50
C MET A 149 10.17 -2.60 6.77
N GLU A 150 11.04 -3.48 7.24
CA GLU A 150 12.30 -3.81 6.55
C GLU A 150 12.04 -4.38 5.15
N GLU A 151 11.10 -5.32 5.04
CA GLU A 151 10.69 -5.89 3.76
C GLU A 151 10.08 -4.84 2.83
N LEU A 152 9.21 -3.96 3.36
CA LEU A 152 8.64 -2.87 2.57
C LEU A 152 9.74 -1.97 1.98
N VAL A 153 10.74 -1.58 2.77
CA VAL A 153 11.85 -0.75 2.29
C VAL A 153 12.62 -1.43 1.17
N ARG A 154 13.00 -2.71 1.38
CA ARG A 154 13.73 -3.49 0.37
C ARG A 154 12.97 -3.61 -0.95
N PHE A 155 11.68 -3.96 -0.89
CA PHE A 155 10.83 -4.04 -2.08
C PHE A 155 10.62 -2.68 -2.74
N THR A 156 10.47 -1.60 -1.96
CA THR A 156 10.26 -0.26 -2.52
C THR A 156 11.49 0.21 -3.28
N ILE A 157 12.69 0.01 -2.73
CA ILE A 157 13.96 0.32 -3.42
C ILE A 157 14.11 -0.49 -4.70
N LEU A 158 13.71 -1.78 -4.67
CA LEU A 158 13.76 -2.66 -5.84
C LEU A 158 12.76 -2.24 -6.93
N VAL A 159 11.55 -1.83 -6.55
CA VAL A 159 10.46 -1.58 -7.50
C VAL A 159 10.50 -0.16 -8.08
N ARG A 160 10.79 0.87 -7.27
CA ARG A 160 10.64 2.28 -7.67
C ARG A 160 11.37 2.69 -8.96
N PRO A 161 12.59 2.21 -9.28
CA PRO A 161 13.28 2.62 -10.52
C PRO A 161 12.62 2.02 -11.77
N HIS A 162 11.82 0.96 -11.61
CA HIS A 162 11.20 0.20 -12.70
C HIS A 162 9.67 0.40 -12.76
N ALA A 163 9.10 1.29 -11.94
CA ALA A 163 7.65 1.44 -11.80
C ALA A 163 6.93 1.67 -13.15
N VAL A 164 7.53 2.46 -14.05
CA VAL A 164 6.99 2.71 -15.40
C VAL A 164 7.02 1.45 -16.26
N GLN A 165 8.15 0.72 -16.26
CA GLN A 165 8.31 -0.49 -17.06
C GLN A 165 7.40 -1.62 -16.58
N LEU A 166 7.27 -1.81 -15.26
CA LEU A 166 6.45 -2.87 -14.66
C LEU A 166 4.96 -2.71 -14.97
N VAL A 167 4.52 -1.51 -15.36
CA VAL A 167 3.12 -1.21 -15.66
C VAL A 167 2.85 -0.94 -17.13
N ASP A 168 3.88 -1.03 -17.99
CA ASP A 168 3.74 -1.01 -19.44
C ASP A 168 3.21 -2.36 -19.93
N ARG A 169 1.88 -2.44 -20.07
CA ARG A 169 1.17 -3.68 -20.39
C ARG A 169 0.97 -3.84 -21.89
N TYR A 170 1.24 -5.05 -22.38
CA TYR A 170 0.93 -5.46 -23.75
C TYR A 170 -0.51 -5.10 -24.19
N SER A 171 -1.52 -5.37 -23.35
CA SER A 171 -2.91 -5.08 -23.70
C SER A 171 -3.20 -3.58 -23.85
N GLU A 172 -2.51 -2.73 -23.09
CA GLU A 172 -2.60 -1.26 -23.19
C GLU A 172 -1.91 -0.77 -24.46
N ARG A 173 -0.70 -1.28 -24.76
CA ARG A 173 0.01 -0.99 -26.03
C ARG A 173 -0.82 -1.39 -27.25
N LYS A 174 -1.40 -2.60 -27.22
CA LYS A 174 -2.30 -3.10 -28.28
C LYS A 174 -3.52 -2.20 -28.47
N ALA A 175 -4.17 -1.77 -27.39
CA ALA A 175 -5.33 -0.89 -27.46
C ALA A 175 -4.99 0.51 -28.02
N ALA A 176 -3.79 1.02 -27.72
CA ALA A 176 -3.30 2.29 -28.23
C ALA A 176 -2.72 2.22 -29.66
N GLY A 177 -2.66 1.03 -30.26
CA GLY A 177 -2.04 0.84 -31.58
C GLY A 177 -0.52 1.07 -31.58
N VAL A 178 0.13 0.98 -30.43
CA VAL A 178 1.59 1.13 -30.31
C VAL A 178 2.23 -0.20 -30.76
N PRO A 179 2.98 -0.23 -31.86
CA PRO A 179 3.66 -1.44 -32.31
C PRO A 179 4.71 -1.85 -31.29
N VAL A 180 4.80 -3.16 -31.01
CA VAL A 180 5.88 -3.71 -30.19
C VAL A 180 7.12 -3.83 -31.08
N ASP A 181 8.14 -3.03 -30.77
CA ASP A 181 9.45 -3.19 -31.40
C ASP A 181 10.26 -4.21 -30.61
N ALA A 182 10.40 -5.42 -31.18
CA ALA A 182 11.15 -6.51 -30.57
C ALA A 182 12.64 -6.21 -30.39
N ALA A 183 13.19 -5.19 -31.06
CA ALA A 183 14.57 -4.76 -30.86
C ALA A 183 14.76 -3.89 -29.60
N SER A 184 13.68 -3.30 -29.07
CA SER A 184 13.71 -2.40 -27.89
C SER A 184 12.86 -2.88 -26.71
N ASP A 185 11.91 -3.80 -26.91
CA ASP A 185 11.12 -4.41 -25.83
C ASP A 185 11.92 -5.52 -25.13
N LEU A 186 12.63 -5.16 -24.05
CA LEU A 186 13.45 -6.08 -23.24
C LEU A 186 12.68 -7.31 -22.73
N SER A 187 11.35 -7.25 -22.57
CA SER A 187 10.54 -8.40 -22.16
C SER A 187 10.43 -9.47 -23.26
N SER A 188 10.54 -9.05 -24.53
CA SER A 188 10.63 -9.94 -25.69
C SER A 188 12.05 -10.48 -25.94
N ILE A 189 13.06 -9.82 -25.34
CA ILE A 189 14.50 -10.13 -25.50
C ILE A 189 15.00 -11.07 -24.38
N ALA A 190 14.14 -11.52 -23.46
CA ALA A 190 14.52 -12.38 -22.34
C ALA A 190 15.09 -13.77 -22.76
N ILE A 191 16.40 -13.75 -23.05
CA ILE A 191 17.45 -14.78 -23.00
C ILE A 191 17.08 -16.16 -23.58
N VAL A 192 17.31 -16.29 -24.89
CA VAL A 192 17.86 -17.53 -25.48
C VAL A 192 19.30 -17.67 -24.98
N LEU A 193 19.50 -18.29 -23.82
CA LEU A 193 20.81 -18.77 -23.33
C LEU A 193 20.60 -19.61 -22.06
N ALA A 194 20.33 -20.90 -22.26
CA ALA A 194 20.82 -21.99 -21.39
C ALA A 194 20.54 -23.36 -22.04
N ALA A 195 21.36 -23.73 -23.03
CA ALA A 195 21.71 -25.14 -23.28
C ALA A 195 23.02 -25.23 -24.08
N ARG A 196 24.14 -24.97 -23.38
CA ARG A 196 25.36 -25.80 -23.33
C ARG A 196 26.44 -25.11 -22.52
#